data_AF-A0A533BGP0-F1
#
_entry.id   AF-A0A533BGP0-F1
#
_cell.length_a   1.000
_cell.length_b   1.000
_cell.length_c   1.000
_cell.angle_alpha   90.00
_cell.angle_beta   90.00
_cell.angle_gamma   90.00
#
_symmetry.space_group_name_H-M   'P 1'
#
loop_
_entity.id
_entity.type
_entity.pdbx_description
1 polymer ?
#
loop_
_entity_poly.entity_id
_entity_poly.type
_entity_poly.pdbx_seq_one_letter_code
_entity_poly.pdbx_strand_id
1 'polypeptide(L)'
;MPTPIFGTSSSGQFSCTTDTQHTLRDLRTKRKGQPVFVLGHVLARKGQEATFEVFNDRLAIVKFSDGGVIGYDPFELFLPTDIDDKGTAYFEIRPCRQCEQLFPLTAEECEAAEEPSACPECRRA
;
A
#
# COMPACT_ATOMS: atom_id res chain seq x y z
N MET A 1 10.34 -19.97 -23.35
CA MET A 1 11.17 -18.80 -23.04
C MET A 1 10.43 -17.99 -21.99
N PRO A 2 10.97 -17.76 -20.78
CA PRO A 2 10.26 -17.01 -19.77
C PRO A 2 10.19 -15.53 -20.16
N THR A 3 8.98 -15.01 -20.17
CA THR A 3 8.62 -13.62 -20.49
C THR A 3 9.33 -12.65 -19.54
N PRO A 4 9.88 -11.53 -20.01
CA PRO A 4 10.55 -10.56 -19.14
C PRO A 4 9.55 -9.96 -18.14
N ILE A 5 9.89 -10.09 -16.85
CA ILE A 5 9.13 -9.55 -15.73
C ILE A 5 9.54 -8.08 -15.57
N PHE A 6 8.73 -7.16 -16.07
CA PHE A 6 9.06 -5.73 -16.02
C PHE A 6 8.84 -5.15 -14.61
N GLY A 7 9.82 -4.36 -14.14
CA GLY A 7 9.59 -3.28 -13.19
C GLY A 7 9.73 -3.58 -11.69
N THR A 8 10.24 -4.75 -11.29
CA THR A 8 10.52 -5.03 -9.87
C THR A 8 12.02 -5.03 -9.58
N SER A 9 12.47 -4.16 -8.68
CA SER A 9 13.81 -4.25 -8.10
C SER A 9 13.76 -5.02 -6.79
N SER A 10 14.70 -5.93 -6.57
CA SER A 10 14.84 -6.72 -5.34
C SER A 10 15.84 -6.12 -4.34
N SER A 11 16.39 -4.93 -4.61
CA SER A 11 17.46 -4.33 -3.80
C SER A 11 17.16 -2.88 -3.40
N GLY A 12 17.06 -2.61 -2.09
CA GLY A 12 16.82 -1.28 -1.52
C GLY A 12 15.73 -1.28 -0.45
N GLN A 13 15.49 -0.13 0.19
CA GLN A 13 14.46 0.02 1.22
C GLN A 13 13.05 0.01 0.59
N PHE A 14 12.11 -0.59 1.30
CA PHE A 14 10.68 -0.54 0.96
C PHE A 14 10.14 0.88 1.19
N SER A 15 9.08 1.22 0.46
CA SER A 15 8.48 2.53 0.51
C SER A 15 7.38 2.59 1.58
N CYS A 16 7.30 3.71 2.26
CA CYS A 16 6.21 4.07 3.17
C CYS A 16 5.36 5.20 2.56
N THR A 17 4.22 5.45 3.17
CA THR A 17 3.29 6.53 2.84
C THR A 17 3.96 7.88 3.07
N THR A 18 3.82 8.77 2.10
CA THR A 18 4.30 10.16 2.13
C THR A 18 3.19 11.07 1.63
N ASP A 19 3.34 12.39 1.77
CA ASP A 19 2.36 13.39 1.30
C ASP A 19 1.88 13.18 -0.15
N THR A 20 2.71 12.58 -0.99
CA THR A 20 2.45 12.39 -2.43
C THR A 20 2.27 10.94 -2.86
N GLN A 21 2.58 9.97 -1.99
CA GLN A 21 2.56 8.55 -2.33
C GLN A 21 1.87 7.79 -1.21
N HIS A 22 0.67 7.27 -1.49
CA HIS A 22 -0.17 6.59 -0.50
C HIS A 22 -0.45 5.14 -0.90
N THR A 23 -0.41 4.87 -2.20
CA THR A 23 -0.75 3.57 -2.77
C THR A 23 0.41 3.00 -3.58
N LEU A 24 0.35 1.69 -3.84
CA LEU A 24 1.32 1.03 -4.70
C LEU A 24 1.35 1.67 -6.09
N ARG A 25 0.24 2.24 -6.58
CA ARG A 25 0.21 2.93 -7.87
C ARG A 25 1.16 4.14 -7.92
N ASP A 26 1.24 4.90 -6.84
CA ASP A 26 1.97 6.18 -6.78
C ASP A 26 3.49 6.00 -6.84
N LEU A 27 3.99 4.81 -6.48
CA LEU A 27 5.41 4.52 -6.52
C LEU A 27 5.97 4.55 -7.95
N ARG A 28 7.04 5.31 -8.20
CA ARG A 28 7.72 5.24 -9.50
C ARG A 28 8.37 3.87 -9.75
N THR A 29 8.96 3.30 -8.71
CA THR A 29 9.61 1.98 -8.73
C THR A 29 8.89 1.08 -7.75
N LYS A 30 8.31 -0.01 -8.25
CA LYS A 30 7.70 -1.04 -7.40
C LYS A 30 8.74 -2.11 -7.09
N ARG A 31 8.76 -2.61 -5.85
CA ARG A 31 9.79 -3.56 -5.40
C ARG A 31 9.13 -4.84 -4.97
N LYS A 32 9.60 -5.98 -5.50
CA LYS A 32 9.13 -7.27 -5.02
C LYS A 32 9.44 -7.38 -3.53
N GLY A 33 8.48 -7.83 -2.74
CA GLY A 33 8.59 -7.85 -1.29
C GLY A 33 7.95 -6.63 -0.61
N GLN A 34 7.54 -5.61 -1.35
CA GLN A 34 6.89 -4.43 -0.77
C GLN A 34 5.64 -4.84 0.01
N PRO A 35 5.57 -4.56 1.32
CA PRO A 35 4.36 -4.79 2.11
C PRO A 35 3.27 -3.81 1.66
N VAL A 36 2.04 -4.32 1.60
CA VAL A 36 0.84 -3.56 1.21
C VAL A 36 -0.37 -3.96 2.05
N PHE A 37 -1.29 -3.03 2.25
CA PHE A 37 -2.57 -3.27 2.90
C PHE A 37 -3.71 -3.25 1.87
N VAL A 38 -4.55 -4.28 1.87
CA VAL A 38 -5.55 -4.50 0.83
C VAL A 38 -6.87 -3.82 1.16
N LEU A 39 -7.26 -2.82 0.37
CA LEU A 39 -8.62 -2.25 0.37
C LEU A 39 -9.57 -2.91 -0.61
N GLY A 40 -9.05 -3.76 -1.49
CA GLY A 40 -9.73 -4.13 -2.72
C GLY A 40 -11.04 -4.89 -2.59
N HIS A 41 -11.69 -5.06 -3.74
CA HIS A 41 -13.03 -5.61 -3.92
C HIS A 41 -13.27 -7.04 -3.36
N VAL A 42 -12.23 -7.85 -3.15
CA VAL A 42 -12.39 -9.20 -2.59
C VAL A 42 -12.61 -9.12 -1.07
N LEU A 43 -13.88 -9.20 -0.64
CA LEU A 43 -14.30 -9.02 0.76
C LEU A 43 -13.51 -9.87 1.76
N ALA A 44 -13.20 -11.13 1.43
CA ALA A 44 -12.48 -12.03 2.32
C ALA A 44 -11.02 -11.62 2.61
N ARG A 45 -10.47 -10.69 1.82
CA ARG A 45 -9.09 -10.20 1.91
C ARG A 45 -9.00 -8.71 2.19
N LYS A 46 -10.14 -8.02 2.21
CA LYS A 46 -10.19 -6.60 2.57
C LYS A 46 -9.74 -6.43 4.01
N GLY A 47 -8.85 -5.48 4.23
CA GLY A 47 -8.26 -5.21 5.53
C GLY A 47 -7.11 -6.14 5.92
N GLN A 48 -6.59 -6.94 4.99
CA GLN A 48 -5.44 -7.82 5.23
C GLN A 48 -4.16 -7.26 4.64
N GLU A 49 -3.06 -7.59 5.29
CA GLU A 49 -1.71 -7.33 4.80
C GLU A 49 -1.29 -8.41 3.78
N ALA A 50 -0.54 -7.97 2.77
CA ALA A 50 0.03 -8.84 1.76
C ALA A 50 1.40 -8.30 1.31
N THR A 51 2.09 -9.10 0.52
CA THR A 51 3.38 -8.74 -0.06
C THR A 51 3.24 -8.65 -1.57
N PHE A 52 3.64 -7.52 -2.17
CA PHE A 52 3.65 -7.37 -3.61
C PHE A 52 4.75 -8.25 -4.24
N GLU A 53 4.35 -9.03 -5.25
CA GLU A 53 5.23 -9.97 -5.94
C GLU A 53 5.66 -9.42 -7.30
N VAL A 54 4.67 -9.10 -8.14
CA VAL A 54 4.87 -8.83 -9.57
C VAL A 54 3.64 -8.18 -10.18
N PHE A 55 3.78 -7.55 -11.35
CA PHE A 55 2.63 -7.20 -12.18
C PHE A 55 2.28 -8.31 -13.16
N ASN A 56 0.99 -8.61 -13.29
CA ASN A 56 0.46 -9.36 -14.41
C ASN A 56 -0.48 -8.42 -15.19
N ASP A 57 -0.05 -8.02 -16.39
CA ASP A 57 -0.65 -6.94 -17.17
C ASP A 57 -0.81 -5.64 -16.35
N ARG A 58 -2.03 -5.34 -15.90
CA ARG A 58 -2.36 -4.14 -15.10
C ARG A 58 -2.58 -4.43 -13.62
N LEU A 59 -2.63 -5.70 -13.24
CA LEU A 59 -2.92 -6.11 -11.86
C LEU A 59 -1.62 -6.33 -11.09
N ALA A 60 -1.59 -5.78 -9.88
CA ALA A 60 -0.54 -6.06 -8.91
C ALA A 60 -0.85 -7.40 -8.24
N ILE A 61 0.00 -8.39 -8.47
CA ILE A 61 -0.09 -9.69 -7.83
C ILE A 61 0.52 -9.57 -6.44
N VAL A 62 -0.27 -9.92 -5.43
CA VAL A 62 0.16 -9.94 -4.02
C VAL A 62 0.03 -11.34 -3.44
N LYS A 63 0.90 -11.64 -2.48
CA LYS A 63 0.91 -12.90 -1.73
C LYS A 63 0.56 -12.64 -0.27
N PHE A 64 -0.37 -13.43 0.25
CA PHE A 64 -0.79 -13.38 1.65
C PHE A 64 0.03 -14.37 2.51
N SER A 65 -0.02 -14.20 3.82
CA SER A 65 0.70 -15.04 4.79
C SER A 65 0.28 -16.52 4.75
N ASP A 66 -0.97 -16.79 4.38
CA ASP A 66 -1.50 -18.15 4.16
C ASP A 66 -1.05 -18.80 2.84
N GLY A 67 -0.24 -18.10 2.05
CA GLY A 67 0.25 -18.54 0.75
C GLY A 67 -0.70 -18.25 -0.42
N GLY A 68 -1.88 -17.68 -0.18
CA GLY A 68 -2.80 -17.24 -1.22
C GLY A 68 -2.19 -16.16 -2.11
N VAL A 69 -2.50 -16.20 -3.41
CA VAL A 69 -2.00 -15.24 -4.41
C VAL A 69 -3.16 -14.68 -5.21
N ILE A 70 -3.32 -13.36 -5.23
CA ILE A 70 -4.45 -12.66 -5.86
C ILE A 70 -3.95 -11.38 -6.54
N GLY A 71 -4.58 -11.00 -7.66
CA GLY A 71 -4.32 -9.73 -8.34
C GLY A 71 -5.29 -8.63 -7.91
N TYR A 72 -4.77 -7.43 -7.66
CA TYR A 72 -5.55 -6.23 -7.31
C TYR A 72 -5.22 -5.06 -8.24
N ASP A 73 -6.12 -4.07 -8.32
CA ASP A 73 -5.75 -2.78 -8.87
C ASP A 73 -4.72 -2.11 -7.91
N PRO A 74 -3.62 -1.55 -8.41
CA PRO A 74 -2.59 -0.96 -7.56
C PRO A 74 -3.07 0.24 -6.72
N PHE A 75 -4.22 0.84 -7.03
CA PHE A 75 -4.87 1.84 -6.15
C PHE A 75 -5.50 1.23 -4.90
N GLU A 76 -5.89 -0.03 -4.96
CA GLU A 76 -6.50 -0.75 -3.84
C GLU A 76 -5.45 -1.27 -2.83
N LEU A 77 -4.18 -0.95 -3.03
CA LEU A 77 -3.05 -1.45 -2.26
C LEU A 77 -2.33 -0.28 -1.58
N PHE A 78 -2.57 -0.11 -0.29
CA PHE A 78 -1.98 0.97 0.50
C PHE A 78 -0.56 0.64 0.96
N LEU A 79 0.28 1.67 1.02
CA LEU A 79 1.63 1.57 1.55
C LEU A 79 1.62 1.60 3.08
N PRO A 80 2.65 1.04 3.73
CA PRO A 80 2.80 1.17 5.17
C PRO A 80 3.05 2.61 5.57
N THR A 81 2.62 2.96 6.77
CA THR A 81 2.94 4.24 7.39
C THR A 81 4.41 4.27 7.81
N ASP A 82 4.92 3.19 8.38
CA ASP A 82 6.33 3.04 8.75
C ASP A 82 6.80 1.58 8.64
N ILE A 83 8.11 1.37 8.58
CA ILE A 83 8.75 0.05 8.64
C ILE A 83 9.90 0.11 9.63
N ASP A 84 9.82 -0.67 10.71
CA ASP A 84 10.86 -0.66 11.74
C ASP A 84 12.18 -1.34 11.31
N ASP A 85 13.20 -1.23 12.16
CA ASP A 85 14.52 -1.82 11.94
C ASP A 85 14.51 -3.36 11.77
N LYS A 86 13.42 -4.03 12.17
CA LYS A 86 13.24 -5.48 12.02
C LYS A 86 12.51 -5.84 10.72
N GLY A 87 12.06 -4.84 9.96
CA GLY A 87 11.29 -5.01 8.73
C GLY A 87 9.80 -5.23 8.97
N THR A 88 9.29 -4.94 10.17
CA THR A 88 7.85 -5.01 10.46
C THR A 88 7.18 -3.77 9.88
N ALA A 89 6.17 -3.97 9.03
CA ALA A 89 5.40 -2.89 8.43
C ALA A 89 4.23 -2.50 9.33
N TYR A 90 4.04 -1.20 9.55
CA TYR A 90 2.91 -0.64 10.28
C TYR A 90 1.98 0.08 9.31
N PHE A 91 0.67 -0.06 9.49
CA PHE A 91 -0.35 0.54 8.62
C PHE A 91 -1.36 1.32 9.46
N GLU A 92 -1.28 2.65 9.41
CA GLU A 92 -2.18 3.53 10.16
C GLU A 92 -3.28 4.04 9.22
N ILE A 93 -4.39 3.31 9.19
CA ILE A 93 -5.51 3.59 8.29
C ILE A 93 -6.61 4.35 9.06
N ARG A 94 -7.13 5.43 8.48
CA ARG A 94 -8.22 6.23 9.05
C ARG A 94 -9.38 6.39 8.06
N PRO A 95 -10.64 6.44 8.52
CA PRO A 95 -11.76 6.86 7.69
C PRO A 95 -11.80 8.38 7.55
N CYS A 96 -11.99 8.88 6.33
CA CYS A 96 -12.24 10.29 6.08
C CYS A 96 -13.59 10.72 6.67
N ARG A 97 -13.63 11.80 7.45
CA ARG A 97 -14.89 12.31 8.04
C ARG A 97 -15.84 12.95 7.03
N GLN A 98 -15.37 13.22 5.80
CA GLN A 98 -16.19 13.87 4.76
C GLN A 98 -16.77 12.87 3.75
N CYS A 99 -15.95 11.94 3.26
CA CYS A 99 -16.33 11.01 2.20
C CYS A 99 -16.30 9.54 2.63
N GLU A 100 -15.99 9.26 3.91
CA GLU A 100 -15.93 7.93 4.53
C GLU A 100 -14.92 6.95 3.91
N GLN A 101 -14.12 7.40 2.93
CA GLN A 101 -13.06 6.59 2.33
C GLN A 101 -11.92 6.38 3.34
N LEU A 102 -11.39 5.17 3.37
CA LEU A 102 -10.19 4.84 4.13
C LEU A 102 -8.96 5.42 3.44
N PHE A 103 -8.02 5.96 4.21
CA PHE A 103 -6.73 6.44 3.71
C PHE A 103 -5.63 6.13 4.73
N PRO A 104 -4.39 5.86 4.27
CA PRO A 104 -3.24 5.70 5.15
C PRO A 104 -2.74 7.07 5.62
N LEU A 105 -2.20 7.13 6.82
CA LEU A 105 -1.42 8.26 7.31
C LEU A 105 0.05 8.13 6.90
N THR A 106 0.74 9.26 6.73
CA THR A 106 2.21 9.28 6.79
C THR A 106 2.70 9.09 8.22
N ALA A 107 3.99 8.77 8.40
CA ALA A 107 4.58 8.65 9.73
C ALA A 107 4.42 9.97 10.52
N GLU A 108 4.71 11.10 9.87
CA GLU A 108 4.58 12.43 10.47
C GLU A 108 3.13 12.76 10.86
N GLU A 109 2.16 12.35 10.03
CA GLU A 109 0.73 12.53 10.31
C GLU A 109 0.26 11.69 11.50
N CYS A 110 0.82 10.48 11.67
CA CYS A 110 0.51 9.60 12.79
C CYS A 110 1.13 10.10 14.10
N GLU A 111 2.31 10.71 14.05
CA GLU A 111 3.01 11.25 15.23
C GLU A 111 2.54 12.67 15.62
N ALA A 112 1.76 13.33 14.75
CA ALA A 112 1.23 14.65 15.00
C ALA A 112 0.28 14.66 16.21
N ALA A 113 0.26 15.77 16.96
CA ALA A 113 -0.65 15.94 18.09
C ALA A 113 -2.13 15.92 17.68
N GLU A 114 -2.43 16.27 16.42
CA GLU A 114 -3.75 16.16 15.82
C GLU A 114 -3.65 15.43 14.47
N GLU A 115 -4.22 14.23 14.39
CA GLU A 115 -4.26 13.45 13.16
C GLU A 115 -5.18 14.07 12.10
N PRO A 116 -4.87 13.91 10.80
CA PRO A 116 -5.75 14.31 9.72
C PRO A 116 -7.12 13.63 9.82
N SER A 117 -8.18 14.43 9.76
CA SER A 117 -9.56 13.92 9.73
C SER A 117 -10.14 13.76 8.31
N ALA A 118 -9.40 14.18 7.29
CA ALA A 118 -9.81 14.14 5.90
C ALA A 118 -8.74 13.48 5.02
N CYS A 119 -9.16 12.68 4.04
CA CYS A 119 -8.26 12.03 3.10
C CYS A 119 -7.53 13.04 2.20
N PRO A 120 -6.43 12.66 1.52
CA PRO A 120 -5.67 13.55 0.65
C PRO A 120 -6.51 14.25 -0.41
N GLU A 121 -7.51 13.56 -0.98
CA GLU A 121 -8.41 14.13 -1.99
C GLU A 121 -9.32 15.22 -1.41
N CYS A 122 -9.95 14.96 -0.25
CA CYS A 122 -10.79 15.95 0.44
C CYS A 122 -9.99 17.13 1.00
N ARG A 123 -8.69 16.98 1.27
CA ARG A 123 -7.82 18.08 1.70
C ARG A 123 -7.39 19.01 0.57
N ARG A 124 -7.47 18.54 -0.69
CA ARG A 124 -7.10 19.30 -1.89
C ARG A 124 -8.30 20.00 -2.56
N ALA A 125 -9.51 19.62 -2.19
CA ALA A 125 -10.78 20.17 -2.69
C ALA A 125 -11.13 21.51 -2.01
#